data_AF-A0A171DIS9-F1
#
_entry.id   AF-A0A171DIS9-F1
#
_cell.length_a   1.000
_cell.length_b   1.000
_cell.length_c   1.000
_cell.angle_alpha   90.00
_cell.angle_beta   90.00
_cell.angle_gamma   90.00
#
_symmetry.space_group_name_H-M   'P 1'
#
loop_
_entity.id
_entity.type
_entity.pdbx_description
1 polymer ?
#
loop_
_entity_poly.entity_id
_entity_poly.type
_entity_poly.pdbx_seq_one_letter_code
_entity_poly.pdbx_strand_id
1 'polypeptide(L)'
;MAARRSQVAHRAQVAARSRTAKRRAPKAVEALEALYARLPDVACRGLCADSCRSPIDMSDLERDRIRTTSGVHIPERARWPATAPCPALTAENRCATHATRPTICRLWGTGTAETMACPHGCVIDGDRLTDEQLIDVTLTSFEIGGHPEFAHLTDQMRILAADPRIQPVLARLIRGDATPQMLLAALQHHRLGRLLAQANTDDHEGP
;
A
#
# COMPACT_ATOMS: atom_id res chain seq x y z
N MET A 1 -19.77 -45.63 2.24
CA MET A 1 -18.82 -45.30 1.15
C MET A 1 -18.79 -43.82 0.74
N ALA A 2 -19.84 -43.02 0.93
CA ALA A 2 -19.89 -41.61 0.51
C ALA A 2 -18.90 -40.66 1.24
N ALA A 3 -18.68 -40.84 2.54
CA ALA A 3 -17.81 -39.97 3.34
C ALA A 3 -16.33 -39.98 2.90
N ARG A 4 -15.81 -41.14 2.43
CA ARG A 4 -14.44 -41.25 1.93
C ARG A 4 -14.23 -40.55 0.59
N ARG A 5 -15.25 -40.49 -0.28
CA ARG A 5 -15.18 -39.75 -1.56
C ARG A 5 -15.13 -38.23 -1.34
N SER A 6 -15.84 -37.71 -0.33
CA SER A 6 -15.85 -36.29 0.02
C SER A 6 -14.48 -35.79 0.54
N GLN A 7 -13.82 -36.56 1.41
CA GLN A 7 -12.49 -36.19 1.92
C GLN A 7 -11.39 -36.16 0.84
N VAL A 8 -11.46 -37.07 -0.14
CA VAL A 8 -10.48 -37.11 -1.25
C VAL A 8 -10.64 -35.90 -2.16
N ALA A 9 -11.88 -35.50 -2.47
CA ALA A 9 -12.16 -34.31 -3.28
C ALA A 9 -11.68 -33.02 -2.61
N HIS A 10 -11.92 -32.87 -1.29
CA HIS A 10 -11.46 -31.71 -0.53
C HIS A 10 -9.93 -31.60 -0.50
N ARG A 11 -9.23 -32.71 -0.24
CA ARG A 11 -7.75 -32.75 -0.25
C ARG A 11 -7.18 -32.42 -1.64
N ALA A 12 -7.79 -32.93 -2.71
CA ALA A 12 -7.37 -32.62 -4.07
C ALA A 12 -7.55 -31.14 -4.42
N GLN A 13 -8.66 -30.51 -3.99
CA GLN A 13 -8.90 -29.08 -4.17
C GLN A 13 -7.91 -28.22 -3.37
N VAL A 14 -7.65 -28.55 -2.12
CA VAL A 14 -6.64 -27.85 -1.29
C VAL A 14 -5.24 -27.97 -1.92
N ALA A 15 -4.86 -29.16 -2.37
CA ALA A 15 -3.57 -29.39 -3.03
C ALA A 15 -3.45 -28.69 -4.39
N ALA A 16 -4.56 -28.57 -5.15
CA ALA A 16 -4.58 -27.81 -6.41
C ALA A 16 -4.45 -26.30 -6.15
N ARG A 17 -5.16 -25.76 -5.16
CA ARG A 17 -5.04 -24.36 -4.71
C ARG A 17 -3.61 -24.05 -4.24
N SER A 18 -3.02 -24.93 -3.44
CA SER A 18 -1.63 -24.79 -2.97
C SER A 18 -0.61 -24.83 -4.11
N ARG A 19 -0.77 -25.74 -5.08
CA ARG A 19 0.10 -25.79 -6.28
C ARG A 19 -0.02 -24.54 -7.14
N THR A 20 -1.22 -24.00 -7.33
CA THR A 20 -1.44 -22.75 -8.08
C THR A 20 -0.85 -21.55 -7.34
N ALA A 21 -1.03 -21.45 -6.02
CA ALA A 21 -0.41 -20.41 -5.20
C ALA A 21 1.12 -20.47 -5.28
N LYS A 22 1.70 -21.67 -5.17
CA LYS A 22 3.15 -21.88 -5.29
C LYS A 22 3.72 -21.51 -6.67
N ARG A 23 2.98 -21.72 -7.76
CA ARG A 23 3.39 -21.28 -9.11
C ARG A 23 3.21 -19.77 -9.34
N ARG A 24 2.25 -19.13 -8.66
CA ARG A 24 2.07 -17.67 -8.71
C ARG A 24 3.18 -16.92 -7.97
N ALA A 25 3.73 -17.50 -6.89
CA ALA A 25 4.73 -16.82 -6.07
C ALA A 25 5.98 -16.35 -6.84
N PRO A 26 6.67 -17.15 -7.68
CA PRO A 26 7.80 -16.66 -8.47
C PRO A 26 7.45 -15.50 -9.40
N LYS A 27 6.31 -15.62 -10.13
CA LYS A 27 5.85 -14.56 -11.03
C LYS A 27 5.46 -13.27 -10.31
N ALA A 28 4.87 -13.38 -9.12
CA ALA A 28 4.52 -12.22 -8.30
C ALA A 28 5.78 -11.52 -7.76
N VAL A 29 6.80 -12.28 -7.36
CA VAL A 29 8.11 -11.71 -6.97
C VAL A 29 8.74 -10.97 -8.14
N GLU A 30 8.79 -11.59 -9.33
CA GLU A 30 9.32 -10.95 -10.54
C GLU A 30 8.56 -9.66 -10.89
N ALA A 31 7.23 -9.69 -10.83
CA ALA A 31 6.41 -8.50 -11.07
C ALA A 31 6.65 -7.39 -10.05
N LEU A 32 6.83 -7.73 -8.77
CA LEU A 32 7.12 -6.78 -7.72
C LEU A 32 8.52 -6.15 -7.89
N GLU A 33 9.52 -6.95 -8.27
CA GLU A 33 10.86 -6.44 -8.61
C GLU A 33 10.83 -5.52 -9.84
N ALA A 34 10.05 -5.88 -10.86
CA ALA A 34 9.86 -5.02 -12.03
C ALA A 34 9.18 -3.69 -11.67
N LEU A 35 8.22 -3.70 -10.73
CA LEU A 35 7.64 -2.47 -10.18
C LEU A 35 8.70 -1.63 -9.46
N TYR A 36 9.56 -2.25 -8.63
CA TYR A 36 10.62 -1.54 -7.91
C TYR A 36 11.68 -0.95 -8.83
N ALA A 37 12.06 -1.66 -9.89
CA ALA A 37 13.05 -1.18 -10.85
C ALA A 37 12.59 0.08 -11.61
N ARG A 38 11.29 0.38 -11.62
CA ARG A 38 10.75 1.63 -12.19
C ARG A 38 10.82 2.82 -11.24
N LEU A 39 11.06 2.61 -9.95
CA LEU A 39 11.10 3.70 -8.99
C LEU A 39 12.44 4.41 -9.06
N PRO A 40 12.46 5.75 -9.02
CA PRO A 40 13.70 6.49 -9.00
C PRO A 40 14.49 6.16 -7.74
N ASP A 41 15.82 6.08 -7.86
CA ASP A 41 16.67 5.82 -6.70
C ASP A 41 16.78 7.08 -5.84
N VAL A 42 16.38 6.95 -4.58
CA VAL A 42 16.58 7.98 -3.57
C VAL A 42 17.88 7.66 -2.88
N ALA A 43 18.80 8.63 -2.78
CA ALA A 43 19.99 8.55 -1.93
C ALA A 43 19.60 8.53 -0.43
N CYS A 44 18.88 7.50 -0.02
CA CYS A 44 18.25 7.36 1.28
C CYS A 44 19.31 7.13 2.35
N ARG A 45 19.31 8.00 3.36
CA ARG A 45 20.28 7.96 4.48
C ARG A 45 19.89 6.97 5.59
N GLY A 46 18.69 6.40 5.53
CA GLY A 46 18.18 5.45 6.52
C GLY A 46 17.96 6.06 7.90
N LEU A 47 17.52 7.34 7.95
CA LEU A 47 17.29 8.10 9.19
C LEU A 47 15.83 8.07 9.67
N CYS A 48 14.97 7.29 9.00
CA CYS A 48 13.51 7.26 9.22
C CYS A 48 13.04 6.52 10.49
N ALA A 49 13.91 6.35 11.50
CA ALA A 49 13.59 5.62 12.72
C ALA A 49 12.35 6.16 13.45
N ASP A 50 12.15 7.48 13.43
CA ASP A 50 10.99 8.11 14.05
C ASP A 50 9.68 7.82 13.30
N SER A 51 9.74 7.67 11.98
CA SER A 51 8.61 7.21 11.17
C SER A 51 8.31 5.72 11.37
N CYS A 52 9.32 4.94 11.76
CA CYS A 52 9.15 3.52 12.09
C CYS A 52 8.51 3.30 13.47
N ARG A 53 7.95 4.32 14.12
CA ARG A 53 7.24 4.19 15.41
C ARG A 53 5.73 3.95 15.26
N SER A 54 5.23 3.86 14.02
CA SER A 54 3.83 3.59 13.70
C SER A 54 3.67 2.42 12.72
N PRO A 55 2.49 1.78 12.69
CA PRO A 55 2.18 0.76 11.70
C PRO A 55 2.23 1.28 10.27
N ILE A 56 2.98 0.58 9.43
CA ILE A 56 2.99 0.77 7.99
C ILE A 56 2.30 -0.42 7.32
N ASP A 57 1.65 -0.16 6.19
CA ASP A 57 1.05 -1.24 5.40
C ASP A 57 1.93 -1.70 4.26
N MET A 58 1.73 -2.95 3.85
CA MET A 58 2.44 -3.59 2.75
C MET A 58 1.66 -4.83 2.29
N SER A 59 1.93 -5.32 1.10
CA SER A 59 1.36 -6.58 0.62
C SER A 59 1.85 -7.79 1.43
N ASP A 60 1.10 -8.88 1.38
CA ASP A 60 1.46 -10.15 2.00
C ASP A 60 2.77 -10.68 1.42
N LEU A 61 2.98 -10.52 0.12
CA LEU A 61 4.24 -10.87 -0.55
C LEU A 61 5.42 -10.09 0.02
N GLU A 62 5.29 -8.79 0.26
CA GLU A 62 6.37 -7.98 0.85
C GLU A 62 6.67 -8.43 2.29
N ARG A 63 5.63 -8.67 3.09
CA ARG A 63 5.77 -9.25 4.45
C ARG A 63 6.53 -10.58 4.41
N ASP A 64 6.13 -11.47 3.51
CA ASP A 64 6.78 -12.77 3.33
C ASP A 64 8.23 -12.65 2.87
N ARG A 65 8.53 -11.71 1.97
CA ARG A 65 9.90 -11.44 1.52
C ARG A 65 10.79 -10.91 2.63
N ILE A 66 10.29 -10.00 3.44
CA ILE A 66 11.00 -9.50 4.62
C ILE A 66 11.28 -10.67 5.56
N ARG A 67 10.26 -11.45 5.93
CA ARG A 67 10.42 -12.61 6.82
C ARG A 67 11.44 -13.62 6.30
N THR A 68 11.38 -13.96 5.01
CA THR A 68 12.26 -14.97 4.43
C THR A 68 13.70 -14.50 4.24
N THR A 69 13.92 -13.20 4.00
CA THR A 69 15.27 -12.68 3.73
C THR A 69 15.99 -12.24 5.01
N SER A 70 15.27 -11.64 5.97
CA SER A 70 15.88 -11.08 7.19
C SER A 70 15.49 -11.81 8.47
N GLY A 71 14.52 -12.73 8.43
CA GLY A 71 13.96 -13.36 9.62
C GLY A 71 13.01 -12.46 10.41
N VAL A 72 12.82 -11.19 10.03
CA VAL A 72 11.95 -10.26 10.75
C VAL A 72 10.49 -10.50 10.41
N HIS A 73 9.66 -10.67 11.44
CA HIS A 73 8.21 -10.83 11.28
C HIS A 73 7.50 -9.49 11.48
N ILE A 74 7.02 -8.88 10.40
CA ILE A 74 6.17 -7.68 10.45
C ILE A 74 4.69 -8.12 10.48
N PRO A 75 3.91 -7.75 11.49
CA PRO A 75 2.49 -8.09 11.56
C PRO A 75 1.67 -7.40 10.46
N GLU A 76 0.49 -7.94 10.20
CA GLU A 76 -0.58 -7.22 9.46
C GLU A 76 -0.92 -5.92 10.19
N ARG A 77 -1.26 -4.85 9.45
CA ARG A 77 -1.56 -3.53 10.03
C ARG A 77 -2.68 -3.61 11.07
N ALA A 78 -3.76 -4.34 10.80
CA ALA A 78 -4.88 -4.54 11.72
C ALA A 78 -4.48 -5.22 13.05
N ARG A 79 -3.35 -5.94 13.07
CA ARG A 79 -2.82 -6.65 14.25
C ARG A 79 -1.63 -5.93 14.89
N TRP A 80 -1.20 -4.81 14.32
CA TRP A 80 -0.07 -4.02 14.80
C TRP A 80 -0.59 -2.89 15.71
N PRO A 81 -0.22 -2.87 17.01
CA PRO A 81 -0.60 -1.77 17.89
C PRO A 81 -0.16 -0.41 17.32
N ALA A 82 -1.06 0.58 17.33
CA ALA A 82 -0.83 1.89 16.72
C ALA A 82 0.42 2.64 17.22
N THR A 83 0.87 2.34 18.44
CA THR A 83 2.02 2.96 19.09
C THR A 83 3.26 2.07 19.14
N ALA A 84 3.18 0.83 18.65
CA ALA A 84 4.32 -0.07 18.67
C ALA A 84 5.26 0.24 17.50
N PRO A 85 6.59 0.28 17.73
CA PRO A 85 7.55 0.47 16.66
C PRO A 85 7.57 -0.72 15.71
N CYS A 86 8.10 -0.48 14.52
CA CYS A 86 8.34 -1.48 13.50
C CYS A 86 9.26 -2.57 14.05
N PRO A 87 8.90 -3.86 13.92
CA PRO A 87 9.76 -4.96 14.34
C PRO A 87 11.14 -5.00 13.65
N ALA A 88 11.29 -4.30 12.53
CA ALA A 88 12.57 -4.15 11.83
C ALA A 88 13.48 -3.05 12.41
N LEU A 89 13.01 -2.24 13.36
CA LEU A 89 13.80 -1.18 13.97
C LEU A 89 14.77 -1.76 15.00
N THR A 90 16.08 -1.64 14.77
CA THR A 90 17.11 -2.10 15.71
C THR A 90 17.28 -1.16 16.89
N ALA A 91 18.00 -1.61 17.92
CA ALA A 91 18.32 -0.80 19.09
C ALA A 91 19.14 0.47 18.73
N GLU A 92 19.90 0.43 17.64
CA GLU A 92 20.70 1.54 17.12
C GLU A 92 19.90 2.49 16.21
N ASN A 93 18.57 2.39 16.21
CA ASN A 93 17.67 3.17 15.35
C ASN A 93 17.97 2.98 13.84
N ARG A 94 18.32 1.75 13.44
CA ARG A 94 18.51 1.39 12.02
C ARG A 94 17.43 0.40 11.58
N CYS A 95 17.15 0.37 10.28
CA CYS A 95 16.23 -0.61 9.71
C CYS A 95 17.00 -1.90 9.34
N ALA A 96 16.71 -3.00 10.04
CA ALA A 96 17.30 -4.32 9.79
C ALA A 96 16.93 -4.89 8.41
N THR A 97 15.88 -4.36 7.78
CA THR A 97 15.31 -4.87 6.52
C THR A 97 15.42 -3.85 5.39
N HIS A 98 16.34 -2.89 5.51
CA HIS A 98 16.46 -1.76 4.58
C HIS A 98 16.59 -2.19 3.11
N ALA A 99 17.35 -3.25 2.82
CA ALA A 99 17.51 -3.77 1.46
C ALA A 99 16.21 -4.37 0.89
N THR A 100 15.40 -5.01 1.75
CA THR A 100 14.12 -5.63 1.39
C THR A 100 12.92 -4.78 1.77
N ARG A 101 13.12 -3.46 1.90
CA ARG A 101 12.06 -2.52 2.28
C ARG A 101 10.84 -2.63 1.35
N PRO A 102 9.61 -2.51 1.88
CA PRO A 102 8.39 -2.55 1.09
C PRO A 102 8.23 -1.27 0.26
N THR A 103 7.30 -1.31 -0.70
CA THR A 103 6.89 -0.23 -1.61
C THR A 103 6.74 1.09 -0.88
N ILE A 104 5.94 1.11 0.19
CA ILE A 104 5.69 2.34 0.95
C ILE A 104 6.98 3.00 1.46
N CYS A 105 7.95 2.19 1.91
CA CYS A 105 9.24 2.69 2.38
C CYS A 105 10.15 3.17 1.23
N ARG A 106 9.95 2.67 0.00
CA ARG A 106 10.69 3.10 -1.20
C ARG A 106 10.19 4.43 -1.75
N LEU A 107 8.93 4.78 -1.49
CA LEU A 107 8.29 5.98 -2.03
C LEU A 107 8.68 7.26 -1.29
N TRP A 108 9.16 7.18 -0.05
CA TRP A 108 9.62 8.36 0.69
C TRP A 108 10.81 9.04 -0.01
N GLY A 109 10.67 10.34 -0.28
CA GLY A 109 11.65 11.13 -1.01
C GLY A 109 11.47 11.13 -2.53
N THR A 110 10.51 10.38 -3.07
CA THR A 110 10.24 10.31 -4.52
C THR A 110 9.17 11.30 -4.99
N GLY A 111 8.33 11.82 -4.08
CA GLY A 111 7.13 12.61 -4.42
C GLY A 111 7.32 14.12 -4.57
N THR A 112 6.50 14.76 -5.42
CA THR A 112 6.44 16.22 -5.64
C THR A 112 5.86 16.99 -4.46
N ALA A 113 4.96 16.37 -3.68
CA ALA A 113 4.18 16.99 -2.62
C ALA A 113 4.67 16.64 -1.19
N GLU A 114 4.07 17.29 -0.18
CA GLU A 114 4.30 17.00 1.26
C GLU A 114 3.97 15.55 1.65
N THR A 115 3.15 14.90 0.86
CA THR A 115 2.54 13.58 1.02
C THR A 115 3.53 12.42 1.04
N MET A 116 4.72 12.55 0.45
CA MET A 116 5.83 11.58 0.60
C MET A 116 7.20 12.27 0.64
N ALA A 117 7.25 13.53 1.05
CA ALA A 117 8.51 14.23 1.23
C ALA A 117 9.31 13.59 2.37
N CYS A 118 10.57 13.24 2.14
CA CYS A 118 11.41 12.72 3.22
C CYS A 118 11.67 13.83 4.25
N PRO A 119 11.34 13.63 5.55
CA PRO A 119 11.59 14.65 6.58
C PRO A 119 13.08 14.91 6.82
N HIS A 120 13.93 14.01 6.34
CA HIS A 120 15.37 14.16 6.36
C HIS A 120 15.91 14.66 5.02
N GLY A 121 15.10 15.25 4.14
CA GLY A 121 15.57 15.85 2.89
C GLY A 121 16.23 14.87 1.91
N CYS A 122 16.00 13.55 2.04
CA CYS A 122 16.40 12.61 1.00
C CYS A 122 15.47 12.82 -0.20
N VAL A 123 16.03 13.22 -1.33
CA VAL A 123 15.28 13.51 -2.56
C VAL A 123 15.97 12.81 -3.72
N ILE A 124 15.19 12.47 -4.73
CA ILE A 124 15.72 11.99 -6.01
C ILE A 124 16.31 13.15 -6.81
N ASP A 125 17.22 12.82 -7.72
CA ASP A 125 17.64 13.73 -8.78
C ASP A 125 16.64 13.63 -9.94
N GLY A 126 16.18 14.78 -10.46
CA GLY A 126 15.24 14.86 -11.58
C GLY A 126 13.76 14.99 -11.18
N ASP A 127 12.88 14.52 -12.07
CA ASP A 127 11.44 14.70 -11.95
C ASP A 127 10.83 13.82 -10.85
N ARG A 128 10.13 14.46 -9.92
CA ARG A 128 9.45 13.80 -8.81
C ARG A 128 8.12 13.21 -9.25
N LEU A 129 7.72 12.13 -8.57
CA LEU A 129 6.44 11.47 -8.78
C LEU A 129 5.28 12.33 -8.28
N THR A 130 4.19 12.38 -9.03
CA THR A 130 2.94 12.99 -8.59
C THR A 130 2.23 12.13 -7.54
N ASP A 131 1.29 12.71 -6.78
CA ASP A 131 0.47 11.96 -5.83
C ASP A 131 -0.27 10.79 -6.48
N GLU A 132 -0.80 11.00 -7.69
CA GLU A 132 -1.44 9.95 -8.48
C GLU A 132 -0.49 8.79 -8.77
N GLN A 133 0.75 9.08 -9.18
CA GLN A 133 1.76 8.05 -9.45
C GLN A 133 2.17 7.29 -8.18
N LEU A 134 2.30 8.00 -7.04
CA LEU A 134 2.59 7.37 -5.75
C LEU A 134 1.48 6.42 -5.30
N ILE A 135 0.23 6.86 -5.47
CA ILE A 135 -0.96 6.04 -5.18
C ILE A 135 -0.99 4.82 -6.10
N ASP A 136 -0.82 5.00 -7.41
CA ASP A 136 -0.85 3.89 -8.38
C ASP A 136 0.25 2.85 -8.11
N VAL A 137 1.47 3.27 -7.78
CA VAL A 137 2.54 2.35 -7.40
C VAL A 137 2.16 1.53 -6.16
N THR A 138 1.60 2.18 -5.14
CA THR A 138 1.18 1.52 -3.90
C THR A 138 0.06 0.50 -4.17
N LEU A 139 -0.95 0.89 -4.94
CA LEU A 139 -2.06 0.02 -5.30
C LEU A 139 -1.62 -1.15 -6.18
N THR A 140 -0.68 -0.91 -7.10
CA THR A 140 -0.10 -1.95 -7.96
C THR A 140 0.70 -2.96 -7.14
N SER A 141 1.45 -2.54 -6.11
CA SER A 141 2.15 -3.49 -5.24
C SER A 141 1.19 -4.35 -4.42
N PHE A 142 0.07 -3.78 -3.97
CA PHE A 142 -0.99 -4.52 -3.27
C PHE A 142 -1.68 -5.52 -4.20
N GLU A 143 -1.89 -5.18 -5.47
CA GLU A 143 -2.43 -6.08 -6.48
C GLU A 143 -1.47 -7.25 -6.76
N ILE A 144 -0.18 -6.96 -6.95
CA ILE A 144 0.85 -7.98 -7.22
C ILE A 144 1.02 -8.91 -6.01
N GLY A 145 1.20 -8.32 -4.84
CA GLY A 145 1.60 -9.05 -3.63
C GLY A 145 0.44 -9.58 -2.80
N GLY A 146 -0.78 -9.20 -3.11
CA GLY A 146 -1.97 -9.46 -2.32
C GLY A 146 -2.05 -8.55 -1.10
N HIS A 147 -3.21 -7.92 -0.91
CA HIS A 147 -3.51 -7.17 0.30
C HIS A 147 -4.94 -7.50 0.76
N PRO A 148 -5.14 -8.08 1.95
CA PRO A 148 -6.46 -8.59 2.36
C PRO A 148 -7.53 -7.49 2.38
N GLU A 149 -7.16 -6.29 2.84
CA GLU A 149 -8.09 -5.17 2.96
C GLU A 149 -8.37 -4.44 1.62
N PHE A 150 -7.39 -4.38 0.71
CA PHE A 150 -7.50 -3.55 -0.51
C PHE A 150 -7.81 -4.33 -1.78
N ALA A 151 -7.74 -5.67 -1.78
CA ALA A 151 -7.92 -6.48 -2.98
C ALA A 151 -9.23 -6.22 -3.73
N HIS A 152 -10.31 -5.84 -3.04
CA HIS A 152 -11.61 -5.54 -3.63
C HIS A 152 -11.84 -4.04 -3.88
N LEU A 153 -10.92 -3.19 -3.43
CA LEU A 153 -11.03 -1.73 -3.50
C LEU A 153 -10.06 -1.11 -4.51
N THR A 154 -9.09 -1.85 -5.05
CA THR A 154 -8.04 -1.31 -5.93
C THR A 154 -8.59 -0.44 -7.07
N ASP A 155 -9.60 -0.92 -7.80
CA ASP A 155 -10.17 -0.16 -8.92
C ASP A 155 -10.90 1.10 -8.45
N GLN A 156 -11.64 1.01 -7.34
CA GLN A 156 -12.31 2.16 -6.73
C GLN A 156 -11.28 3.19 -6.23
N MET A 157 -10.19 2.73 -5.64
CA MET A 157 -9.09 3.57 -5.17
C MET A 157 -8.39 4.29 -6.32
N ARG A 158 -8.18 3.63 -7.47
CA ARG A 158 -7.63 4.26 -8.67
C ARG A 158 -8.57 5.35 -9.22
N ILE A 159 -9.89 5.08 -9.27
CA ILE A 159 -10.89 6.09 -9.67
C ILE A 159 -10.84 7.30 -8.73
N LEU A 160 -10.72 7.07 -7.41
CA LEU A 160 -10.62 8.14 -6.42
C LEU A 160 -9.29 8.91 -6.52
N ALA A 161 -8.20 8.22 -6.83
CA ALA A 161 -6.87 8.81 -6.98
C ALA A 161 -6.78 9.78 -8.17
N ALA A 162 -7.60 9.57 -9.20
CA ALA A 162 -7.71 10.46 -10.35
C ALA A 162 -8.42 11.80 -10.04
N ASP A 163 -9.08 11.94 -8.87
CA ASP A 163 -9.70 13.19 -8.45
C ASP A 163 -8.74 14.04 -7.59
N PRO A 164 -8.26 15.21 -8.09
CA PRO A 164 -7.31 16.04 -7.36
C PRO A 164 -7.77 16.49 -5.98
N ARG A 165 -9.10 16.52 -5.72
CA ARG A 165 -9.66 16.90 -4.42
C ARG A 165 -9.53 15.80 -3.37
N ILE A 166 -9.43 14.55 -3.82
CA ILE A 166 -9.33 13.37 -2.96
C ILE A 166 -7.87 12.98 -2.71
N GLN A 167 -6.97 13.32 -3.62
CA GLN A 167 -5.53 13.03 -3.52
C GLN A 167 -4.91 13.37 -2.15
N PRO A 168 -5.17 14.55 -1.52
CA PRO A 168 -4.60 14.87 -0.22
C PRO A 168 -5.03 13.90 0.90
N VAL A 169 -6.27 13.41 0.84
CA VAL A 169 -6.81 12.47 1.83
C VAL A 169 -6.22 11.08 1.62
N LEU A 170 -6.19 10.61 0.39
CA LEU A 170 -5.58 9.33 0.04
C LEU A 170 -4.11 9.29 0.41
N ALA A 171 -3.40 10.39 0.16
CA ALA A 171 -2.00 10.47 0.51
C ALA A 171 -1.75 10.42 2.03
N ARG A 172 -2.59 11.07 2.84
CA ARG A 172 -2.54 10.91 4.31
C ARG A 172 -2.82 9.48 4.75
N LEU A 173 -3.74 8.78 4.10
CA LEU A 173 -4.02 7.37 4.37
C LEU A 173 -2.80 6.49 4.08
N ILE A 174 -2.13 6.73 2.94
CA ILE A 174 -0.93 6.00 2.53
C ILE A 174 0.23 6.28 3.48
N ARG A 175 0.41 7.52 3.95
CA ARG A 175 1.41 7.85 5.01
C ARG A 175 1.11 7.18 6.35
N GLY A 176 -0.14 6.76 6.58
CA GLY A 176 -0.60 6.26 7.86
C GLY A 176 -1.11 7.35 8.82
N ASP A 177 -1.20 8.60 8.36
CA ASP A 177 -1.67 9.76 9.16
C ASP A 177 -3.20 9.88 9.20
N ALA A 178 -3.91 9.05 8.45
CA ALA A 178 -5.36 9.01 8.41
C ALA A 178 -5.87 7.59 8.68
N THR A 179 -6.98 7.50 9.39
CA THR A 179 -7.69 6.24 9.60
C THR A 179 -8.65 5.97 8.44
N PRO A 180 -9.06 4.71 8.22
CA PRO A 180 -10.11 4.39 7.25
C PRO A 180 -11.41 5.19 7.48
N GLN A 181 -11.73 5.53 8.73
CA GLN A 181 -12.90 6.36 9.06
C GLN A 181 -12.74 7.80 8.56
N MET A 182 -11.53 8.36 8.61
CA MET A 182 -11.26 9.69 8.03
C MET A 182 -11.40 9.68 6.51
N LEU A 183 -10.98 8.60 5.85
CA LEU A 183 -11.22 8.41 4.42
C LEU A 183 -12.73 8.36 4.13
N LEU A 184 -13.48 7.54 4.87
CA LEU A 184 -14.92 7.41 4.67
C LEU A 184 -15.65 8.74 4.84
N ALA A 185 -15.29 9.51 5.87
CA ALA A 185 -15.83 10.85 6.10
C ALA A 185 -15.51 11.79 4.92
N ALA A 186 -14.26 11.80 4.44
CA ALA A 186 -13.87 12.61 3.27
C ALA A 186 -14.63 12.21 2.00
N LEU A 187 -14.84 10.91 1.77
CA LEU A 187 -15.60 10.40 0.63
C LEU A 187 -17.09 10.76 0.71
N GLN A 188 -17.67 10.72 1.92
CA GLN A 188 -19.04 11.16 2.16
C GLN A 188 -19.19 12.66 1.88
N HIS A 189 -18.27 13.48 2.37
CA HIS A 189 -18.23 14.91 2.07
C HIS A 189 -18.08 15.19 0.57
N HIS A 190 -17.23 14.44 -0.13
CA HIS A 190 -17.05 14.57 -1.58
C HIS A 190 -18.31 14.21 -2.37
N ARG A 191 -18.97 13.10 -2.00
CA ARG A 191 -20.23 12.70 -2.62
C ARG A 191 -21.31 13.76 -2.43
N LEU A 192 -21.44 14.30 -1.22
CA LEU A 192 -22.36 15.40 -0.93
C LEU A 192 -22.01 16.66 -1.74
N GLY A 193 -20.72 17.00 -1.85
CA GLY A 193 -20.27 18.12 -2.67
C GLY A 193 -20.61 17.98 -4.14
N ARG A 194 -20.52 16.76 -4.72
CA ARG A 194 -20.94 16.50 -6.10
C ARG A 194 -22.45 16.65 -6.29
N LEU A 195 -23.24 16.12 -5.36
CA LEU A 195 -24.70 16.24 -5.42
C LEU A 195 -25.17 17.70 -5.33
N LEU A 196 -24.54 18.49 -4.46
CA LEU A 196 -24.83 19.93 -4.35
C LEU A 196 -24.39 20.72 -5.59
N ALA A 197 -23.23 20.38 -6.17
CA ALA A 197 -22.78 21.02 -7.41
C ALA A 197 -23.70 20.70 -8.60
N GLN A 198 -24.21 19.47 -8.68
CA GLN A 198 -25.18 19.06 -9.71
C GLN A 198 -26.52 19.77 -9.54
N ALA A 199 -27.04 19.85 -8.32
CA ALA A 199 -28.27 20.58 -8.04
C ALA A 199 -28.18 22.07 -8.44
N ASN A 200 -27.02 22.70 -8.22
CA ASN A 200 -26.80 24.10 -8.60
C ASN A 200 -26.62 24.33 -10.12
N THR A 201 -26.21 23.31 -10.89
CA THR A 201 -26.11 23.42 -12.35
C THR A 201 -27.46 23.24 -13.03
N ASP A 202 -28.35 22.44 -12.44
CA ASP A 202 -29.69 22.19 -12.96
C ASP A 202 -30.62 23.42 -12.79
N ASP A 203 -30.31 24.31 -11.83
CA ASP A 203 -31.06 25.55 -11.56
C ASP A 203 -30.73 26.72 -12.52
N HIS A 204 -29.75 26.56 -13.42
CA HIS A 204 -29.35 27.59 -14.40
C HIS A 204 -29.75 27.28 -15.85
N GLU A 205 -30.47 26.18 -16.10
CA GLU A 205 -31.06 25.82 -17.41
C GLU A 205 -32.59 25.99 -17.42
N GLY A 206 -33.10 27.06 -16.80
CA GLY A 206 -34.50 27.49 -16.90
C GLY A 206 -34.65 28.74 -17.80
N PRO A 207 -35.63 28.78 -18.71
CA PRO A 207 -35.79 29.79 -19.78
C PRO A 207 -36.11 31.22 -19.31
#